data_AF-A0A1Y1K1I4-F1
#
_entry.id   AF-A0A1Y1K1I4-F1
#
_cell.length_a   1.000
_cell.length_b   1.000
_cell.length_c   1.000
_cell.angle_alpha   90.00
_cell.angle_beta   90.00
_cell.angle_gamma   90.00
#
_symmetry.space_group_name_H-M   'P 1'
#
loop_
_entity.id
_entity.type
_entity.pdbx_description
1 polymer ?
#
loop_
_entity_poly.entity_id
_entity_poly.type
_entity_poly.pdbx_seq_one_letter_code
_entity_poly.pdbx_strand_id
1 'polypeptide(L)'
;MPLPAALASKLAKRGLYTANTPKSTDKERKRDYRGVVGCPNKNNIYHDCTYWCDVHWKPANIPDPRYMRNVGKLLQKYPLPHHWTEIFDKGLKRYYYWDMETDMVSWLPPKHPRAKITESAAKLRERRAKGVTAEDRSISKLDLDDSKNDRKRHSKSSRRDRESDNSDRRHKYEEKDHGRKRSRREDIIDPMDPAAYSDVPVGTWSDGLESNKADADDNASSGALYQQRPYPSPGDILAANKSKSKR
;
A
#
# COMPACT_ATOMS: atom_id res chain seq x y z
N MET A 1 50.23 20.14 38.66
CA MET A 1 49.18 20.57 39.60
C MET A 1 48.08 21.29 38.82
N PRO A 2 46.79 20.95 39.00
CA PRO A 2 45.71 21.63 38.30
C PRO A 2 45.65 23.11 38.70
N LEU A 3 45.44 24.00 37.71
CA LEU A 3 45.33 25.43 37.97
C LEU A 3 44.09 25.73 38.83
N PRO A 4 44.18 26.61 39.85
CA PRO A 4 43.02 27.01 40.63
C PRO A 4 41.97 27.69 39.74
N ALA A 5 40.69 27.34 39.94
CA ALA A 5 39.58 27.68 39.04
C ALA A 5 39.43 29.20 38.77
N ALA A 6 39.74 30.04 39.76
CA ALA A 6 39.70 31.49 39.62
C ALA A 6 40.77 32.02 38.64
N LEU A 7 41.95 31.40 38.62
CA LEU A 7 43.06 31.77 37.74
C LEU A 7 42.79 31.27 36.32
N ALA A 8 42.31 30.04 36.16
CA ALA A 8 41.87 29.49 34.88
C ALA A 8 40.78 30.35 34.20
N SER A 9 39.81 30.83 34.98
CA SER A 9 38.74 31.71 34.48
C SER A 9 39.24 33.08 34.01
N LYS A 10 40.21 33.66 34.72
CA LYS A 10 40.84 34.93 34.32
C LYS A 10 41.70 34.78 33.06
N LEU A 11 42.42 33.66 32.92
CA LEU A 11 43.21 33.37 31.71
C LEU A 11 42.32 33.08 30.49
N ALA A 12 41.20 32.38 30.68
CA ALA A 12 40.24 32.13 29.62
C ALA A 12 39.62 33.42 29.07
N LYS A 13 39.26 34.37 29.94
CA LYS A 13 38.75 35.71 29.52
C LYS A 13 39.78 36.53 28.75
N ARG A 14 41.08 36.26 28.95
CA ARG A 14 42.18 36.89 28.22
C ARG A 14 42.62 36.12 26.97
N GLY A 15 41.94 35.03 26.63
CA GLY A 15 42.25 34.21 25.46
C GLY A 15 43.52 33.36 25.58
N LEU A 16 44.10 33.26 26.78
CA LEU A 16 45.35 32.54 27.03
C LEU A 16 45.13 31.10 27.53
N TYR A 17 43.87 30.68 27.66
CA TYR A 17 43.50 29.35 28.15
C TYR A 17 42.15 28.92 27.57
N THR A 18 42.11 27.82 26.81
CA THR A 18 40.85 27.20 26.40
C THR A 18 40.43 26.20 27.47
N ALA A 19 39.51 26.62 28.34
CA ALA A 19 38.84 25.66 29.21
C ALA A 19 38.07 24.68 28.30
N ASN A 20 38.53 23.43 28.22
CA ASN A 20 37.76 22.33 27.65
C ASN A 20 36.55 22.09 28.57
N THR A 21 35.56 22.97 28.50
CA THR A 21 34.23 22.68 28.99
C THR A 21 33.65 21.65 28.02
N PRO A 22 33.27 20.44 28.48
CA PRO A 22 32.49 19.56 27.63
C PRO A 22 31.22 20.33 27.28
N LYS A 23 31.08 20.71 26.00
CA LYS A 23 29.80 21.15 25.45
C LYS A 23 28.79 20.08 25.87
N SER A 24 27.73 20.45 26.56
CA SER A 24 26.64 19.54 26.90
C SER A 24 26.00 19.01 25.62
N THR A 25 26.58 17.94 25.09
CA THR A 25 26.05 17.17 23.97
C THR A 25 25.02 16.20 24.49
N ASP A 26 23.90 16.73 25.00
CA ASP A 26 22.65 15.97 25.12
C ASP A 26 21.51 16.93 25.48
N LYS A 27 21.22 17.85 24.55
CA LYS A 27 19.81 18.19 24.33
C LYS A 27 19.29 17.05 23.47
N GLU A 28 18.53 16.13 24.05
CA GLU A 28 17.75 15.12 23.32
C GLU A 28 17.12 15.80 22.11
N ARG A 29 17.66 15.56 20.92
CA ARG A 29 17.04 16.06 19.69
C ARG A 29 15.73 15.31 19.58
N LYS A 30 14.61 15.96 19.93
CA LYS A 30 13.26 15.41 19.75
C LYS A 30 13.22 14.74 18.38
N ARG A 31 12.94 13.44 18.38
CA ARG A 31 12.92 12.63 17.15
C ARG A 31 11.92 13.27 16.20
N ASP A 32 12.37 13.64 14.99
CA ASP A 32 11.48 14.23 14.00
C ASP A 32 10.63 13.14 13.34
N TYR A 33 9.33 13.14 13.65
CA TYR A 33 8.38 12.18 13.11
C TYR A 33 7.84 12.56 11.73
N ARG A 34 8.25 13.68 11.12
CA ARG A 34 7.83 14.07 9.76
C ARG A 34 8.52 13.23 8.68
N GLY A 35 9.73 12.76 8.95
CA GLY A 35 10.54 12.00 8.01
C GLY A 35 11.15 12.87 6.91
N VAL A 36 12.00 12.27 6.07
CA VAL A 36 12.72 12.97 5.00
C VAL A 36 11.73 13.48 3.96
N VAL A 37 11.84 14.77 3.60
CA VAL A 37 10.90 15.47 2.71
C VAL A 37 10.73 14.78 1.35
N GLY A 38 11.85 14.34 0.75
CA GLY A 38 11.86 13.64 -0.52
C GLY A 38 11.49 12.16 -0.46
N CYS A 39 11.36 11.56 0.73
CA CYS A 39 11.07 10.13 0.85
C CYS A 39 9.66 9.81 0.31
N PRO A 40 9.53 8.83 -0.61
CA PRO A 40 8.23 8.41 -1.13
C PRO A 40 7.42 7.61 -0.11
N ASN A 41 8.08 6.96 0.87
CA ASN A 41 7.45 6.09 1.86
C ASN A 41 7.17 6.80 3.20
N LYS A 42 7.30 8.13 3.29
CA LYS A 42 7.11 8.87 4.55
C LYS A 42 5.66 8.86 5.08
N ASN A 43 4.70 8.51 4.23
CA ASN A 43 3.29 8.34 4.59
C ASN A 43 3.01 7.00 5.29
N ASN A 44 3.93 6.04 5.21
CA ASN A 44 3.81 4.77 5.90
C ASN A 44 4.21 4.93 7.37
N ILE A 45 3.27 4.66 8.27
CA ILE A 45 3.44 4.76 9.73
C ILE A 45 4.52 3.80 10.25
N TYR A 46 4.78 2.72 9.52
CA TYR A 46 5.81 1.72 9.87
C TYR A 46 7.18 2.04 9.29
N HIS A 47 7.30 3.08 8.45
CA HIS A 47 8.57 3.46 7.85
C HIS A 47 9.29 4.52 8.68
N ASP A 48 10.50 4.16 9.11
CA ASP A 48 11.45 5.08 9.73
C ASP A 48 12.42 5.57 8.65
N CYS A 49 12.39 6.87 8.36
CA CYS A 49 13.32 7.45 7.40
C CYS A 49 14.74 7.41 7.97
N THR A 50 15.65 6.82 7.20
CA THR A 50 17.08 6.74 7.51
C THR A 50 17.87 7.73 6.66
N TYR A 51 19.17 7.88 6.95
CA TYR A 51 20.09 8.69 6.13
C TYR A 51 20.08 8.27 4.64
N TRP A 52 19.89 6.98 4.35
CA TRP A 52 19.74 6.49 2.97
C TRP A 52 18.57 7.16 2.25
N CYS A 53 17.45 7.42 2.93
CA CYS A 53 16.30 8.08 2.32
C CYS A 53 16.61 9.52 1.91
N ASP A 54 17.43 10.22 2.70
CA ASP A 54 17.82 11.60 2.45
C ASP A 54 18.77 11.71 1.24
N VAL A 55 19.72 10.79 1.13
CA VAL A 55 20.68 10.77 0.02
C VAL A 55 20.04 10.28 -1.28
N HIS A 56 19.19 9.25 -1.21
CA HIS A 56 18.66 8.59 -2.39
C HIS A 56 17.44 9.33 -2.98
N TRP A 57 16.62 9.95 -2.14
CA TRP A 57 15.39 10.60 -2.57
C TRP A 57 15.46 12.12 -2.45
N LYS A 58 15.84 12.78 -3.55
CA LYS A 58 15.83 14.24 -3.65
C LYS A 58 14.40 14.77 -3.75
N PRO A 59 14.05 15.84 -3.01
CA PRO A 59 12.73 16.44 -3.11
C PRO A 59 12.51 17.03 -4.50
N ALA A 60 11.40 16.67 -5.13
CA ALA A 60 10.97 17.34 -6.35
C ALA A 60 10.18 18.60 -5.99
N ASN A 61 10.37 19.66 -6.77
CA ASN A 61 9.65 20.93 -6.59
C ASN A 61 8.58 21.16 -7.66
N ILE A 62 8.60 20.38 -8.75
CA ILE A 62 7.74 20.62 -9.91
C ILE A 62 6.75 19.44 -10.06
N PRO A 63 5.43 19.66 -9.91
CA PRO A 63 4.43 18.67 -10.24
C PRO A 63 4.35 18.44 -11.75
N ASP A 64 3.94 17.24 -12.17
CA ASP A 64 3.68 16.94 -13.58
C ASP A 64 2.53 17.84 -14.13
N PRO A 65 2.73 18.56 -15.24
CA PRO A 65 1.69 19.40 -15.85
C PRO A 65 0.41 18.64 -16.22
N ARG A 66 0.51 17.35 -16.59
CA ARG A 66 -0.68 16.52 -16.87
C ARG A 66 -1.45 16.24 -15.58
N TYR A 67 -0.73 15.95 -14.50
CA TYR A 67 -1.31 15.78 -13.18
C TYR A 67 -2.01 17.06 -12.70
N MET A 68 -1.39 18.24 -12.86
CA MET A 68 -2.00 19.53 -12.48
C MET A 68 -3.33 19.79 -13.19
N ARG A 69 -3.42 19.49 -14.50
CA ARG A 69 -4.68 19.60 -15.25
C ARG A 69 -5.79 18.69 -14.69
N ASN A 70 -5.43 17.48 -14.26
CA ASN A 70 -6.39 16.54 -13.66
C ASN A 70 -6.83 16.99 -12.26
N VAL A 71 -5.90 17.54 -11.46
CA VAL A 71 -6.22 18.12 -10.15
C VAL A 71 -7.15 19.32 -10.29
N GLY A 72 -6.93 20.21 -11.27
CA GLY A 72 -7.84 21.33 -11.54
C GLY A 72 -9.27 20.87 -11.85
N LYS A 73 -9.43 19.85 -12.71
CA LYS A 73 -10.74 19.25 -12.99
C LYS A 73 -11.38 18.60 -11.75
N LEU A 74 -10.57 17.96 -10.91
CA LEU A 74 -11.03 17.36 -9.65
C LEU A 74 -11.56 18.43 -8.69
N LEU A 75 -10.83 19.54 -8.52
CA LEU A 75 -11.21 20.64 -7.64
C LEU A 75 -12.41 21.43 -8.14
N GLN A 76 -12.57 21.56 -9.45
CA GLN A 76 -13.78 22.14 -10.04
C GLN A 76 -15.04 21.33 -9.67
N LYS A 77 -14.93 19.99 -9.62
CA LYS A 77 -16.03 19.11 -9.23
C LYS A 77 -16.22 19.03 -7.71
N TYR A 78 -15.13 19.11 -6.95
CA TYR A 78 -15.13 19.00 -5.49
C TYR A 78 -14.34 20.17 -4.87
N PRO A 79 -14.95 21.35 -4.76
CA PRO A 79 -14.27 22.53 -4.24
C PRO A 79 -13.93 22.39 -2.76
N LEU A 80 -12.71 22.81 -2.40
CA LEU A 80 -12.20 22.73 -1.03
C LEU A 80 -13.00 23.66 -0.09
N PRO A 81 -13.33 23.20 1.13
CA PRO A 81 -13.81 24.08 2.20
C PRO A 81 -12.73 25.09 2.63
N HIS A 82 -13.13 26.17 3.30
CA HIS A 82 -12.22 27.29 3.66
C HIS A 82 -11.03 26.87 4.53
N HIS A 83 -11.26 25.98 5.49
CA HIS A 83 -10.23 25.49 6.42
C HIS A 83 -9.32 24.40 5.81
N TRP A 84 -9.57 23.99 4.55
CA TRP A 84 -8.76 23.00 3.85
C TRP A 84 -7.79 23.65 2.86
N THR A 85 -6.55 23.20 2.88
CA THR A 85 -5.48 23.69 2.01
C THR A 85 -4.88 22.55 1.19
N GLU A 86 -4.36 22.89 0.01
CA GLU A 86 -3.64 21.94 -0.84
C GLU A 86 -2.13 22.01 -0.55
N ILE A 87 -1.53 20.86 -0.23
CA ILE A 87 -0.10 20.76 0.07
C ILE A 87 0.55 19.79 -0.92
N PHE A 88 1.63 20.26 -1.55
CA PHE A 88 2.42 19.42 -2.45
C PHE A 88 3.39 18.50 -1.70
N ASP A 89 3.24 17.20 -1.87
CA ASP A 89 4.17 16.20 -1.38
C ASP A 89 5.36 16.06 -2.33
N LYS A 90 6.55 16.49 -1.88
CA LYS A 90 7.78 16.48 -2.69
C LYS A 90 8.35 15.08 -2.98
N GLY A 91 7.94 14.06 -2.21
CA GLY A 91 8.42 12.69 -2.38
C GLY A 91 7.58 11.90 -3.37
N LEU A 92 6.25 12.01 -3.27
CA LEU A 92 5.29 11.37 -4.18
C LEU A 92 4.96 12.22 -5.40
N LYS A 93 5.34 13.50 -5.41
CA LYS A 93 5.03 14.49 -6.46
C LYS A 93 3.53 14.66 -6.68
N ARG A 94 2.76 14.64 -5.59
CA ARG A 94 1.30 14.71 -5.59
C ARG A 94 0.80 15.63 -4.48
N TYR A 95 -0.32 16.28 -4.71
CA TYR A 95 -1.03 17.02 -3.67
C TYR A 95 -1.77 16.06 -2.73
N TYR A 96 -1.74 16.42 -1.46
CA TYR A 96 -2.70 16.02 -0.46
C TYR A 96 -3.37 17.26 0.10
N TYR A 97 -4.45 17.06 0.84
CA TYR A 97 -5.23 18.14 1.43
C TYR A 97 -5.09 18.07 2.93
N TRP A 98 -4.96 19.23 3.56
CA TRP A 98 -4.78 19.38 5.00
C TRP A 98 -5.80 20.35 5.54
N ASP A 99 -6.49 19.91 6.60
CA ASP A 99 -7.38 20.73 7.39
C ASP A 99 -6.59 21.48 8.46
N MET A 100 -6.60 22.81 8.39
CA MET A 100 -5.88 23.67 9.33
C MET A 100 -6.54 23.74 10.72
N GLU A 101 -7.82 23.40 10.84
CA GLU A 101 -8.54 23.44 12.12
C GLU A 101 -8.39 22.13 12.90
N THR A 102 -8.58 21.00 12.22
CA THR A 102 -8.59 19.67 12.85
C THR A 102 -7.26 18.92 12.74
N ASP A 103 -6.30 19.49 12.02
CA ASP A 103 -5.01 18.85 11.68
C ASP A 103 -5.14 17.50 10.94
N MET A 104 -6.29 17.26 10.29
CA MET A 104 -6.56 16.05 9.54
C MET A 104 -6.03 16.18 8.10
N VAL A 105 -5.68 15.04 7.50
CA VAL A 105 -5.15 14.99 6.12
C VAL A 105 -5.92 14.00 5.26
N SER A 106 -5.96 14.25 3.96
CA SER A 106 -6.57 13.35 2.96
C SER A 106 -5.86 13.43 1.61
N TRP A 107 -5.88 12.33 0.84
CA TRP A 107 -5.32 12.31 -0.53
C TRP A 107 -6.28 12.82 -1.61
N LEU A 108 -7.54 13.06 -1.25
CA LEU A 108 -8.61 13.55 -2.12
C LEU A 108 -9.32 14.70 -1.40
N PRO A 109 -9.95 15.66 -2.12
CA PRO A 109 -10.70 16.74 -1.48
C PRO A 109 -11.74 16.15 -0.52
N PRO A 110 -11.99 16.77 0.64
CA PRO A 110 -12.84 16.20 1.70
C PRO A 110 -14.29 15.94 1.24
N LYS A 111 -14.79 16.69 0.25
CA LYS A 111 -16.12 16.48 -0.33
C LYS A 111 -16.20 15.28 -1.29
N HIS A 112 -15.08 14.67 -1.64
CA HIS A 112 -15.05 13.54 -2.55
C HIS A 112 -15.54 12.26 -1.84
N PRO A 113 -16.42 11.44 -2.44
CA PRO A 113 -17.04 10.29 -1.76
C PRO A 113 -16.04 9.21 -1.34
N ARG A 114 -14.88 9.15 -2.00
CA ARG A 114 -13.77 8.23 -1.66
C ARG A 114 -12.69 8.85 -0.76
N ALA A 115 -12.87 10.09 -0.32
CA ALA A 115 -11.90 10.74 0.57
C ALA A 115 -11.89 10.02 1.92
N LYS A 116 -10.69 9.66 2.38
CA LYS A 116 -10.45 9.14 3.72
C LYS A 116 -9.71 10.21 4.49
N ILE A 117 -10.39 10.81 5.46
CA ILE A 117 -9.84 11.86 6.32
C ILE A 117 -9.22 11.14 7.52
N THR A 118 -7.91 11.27 7.70
CA THR A 118 -7.15 10.57 8.74
C THR A 118 -6.16 11.51 9.41
N GLU A 119 -5.64 11.12 10.58
CA GLU A 119 -4.47 11.78 11.16
C GLU A 119 -3.26 11.69 10.23
N SER A 120 -2.33 12.66 10.33
CA SER A 120 -1.08 12.60 9.57
C SER A 120 -0.19 11.43 10.02
N ALA A 121 0.54 10.84 9.07
CA ALA A 121 1.48 9.76 9.37
C ALA A 121 2.53 10.15 10.42
N ALA A 122 2.89 11.44 10.48
CA ALA A 122 3.80 11.96 11.50
C ALA A 122 3.22 11.87 12.92
N LYS A 123 1.95 12.29 13.11
CA LYS A 123 1.25 12.17 14.41
C LYS A 123 1.09 10.71 14.81
N LEU A 124 0.77 9.84 13.86
CA LEU A 124 0.63 8.40 14.11
C LEU A 124 1.96 7.75 14.53
N ARG A 125 3.08 8.13 13.90
CA ARG A 125 4.42 7.69 14.31
C ARG A 125 4.79 8.21 15.70
N GLU A 126 4.50 9.46 15.98
CA GLU A 126 4.74 10.06 17.30
C GLU A 126 3.97 9.33 18.41
N ARG A 127 2.67 9.07 18.21
CA ARG A 127 1.84 8.33 19.16
C ARG A 127 2.34 6.90 19.38
N ARG A 128 2.77 6.23 18.30
CA ARG A 128 3.36 4.89 18.41
C ARG A 128 4.67 4.88 19.19
N ALA A 129 5.53 5.89 18.96
CA ALA A 129 6.83 6.01 19.62
C ALA A 129 6.73 6.41 21.09
N LYS A 130 5.73 7.23 21.46
CA LYS A 130 5.48 7.63 22.85
C LYS A 130 4.95 6.50 23.74
N GLY A 131 4.53 5.39 23.14
CA GLY A 131 3.88 4.30 23.86
C GLY A 131 2.48 4.74 24.29
N VAL A 132 1.50 3.89 24.02
CA VAL A 132 0.11 4.04 24.45
C VAL A 132 0.07 4.43 25.94
N THR A 133 -0.30 5.68 26.26
CA THR A 133 -0.74 6.01 27.61
C THR A 133 -1.94 5.12 27.93
N ALA A 134 -1.94 4.53 29.13
CA ALA A 134 -2.92 3.53 29.54
C ALA A 134 -4.39 3.97 29.40
N GLU A 135 -4.63 5.27 29.26
CA GLU A 135 -5.91 5.95 29.03
C GLU A 135 -6.61 5.51 27.73
N ASP A 136 -5.89 5.30 26.62
CA ASP A 136 -6.47 5.07 25.27
C ASP A 136 -6.96 3.61 25.05
N ARG A 137 -6.62 2.69 25.98
CA ARG A 137 -7.16 1.32 25.97
C ARG A 137 -8.62 1.23 26.41
N SER A 138 -9.14 2.26 27.08
CA SER A 138 -10.52 2.28 27.59
C SER A 138 -11.56 2.57 26.50
N ILE A 139 -11.23 3.41 25.52
CA ILE A 139 -12.15 3.79 24.42
C ILE A 139 -12.32 2.63 23.41
N SER A 140 -11.25 1.88 23.11
CA SER A 140 -11.32 0.75 22.18
C SER A 140 -12.11 -0.47 22.68
N LYS A 141 -12.50 -0.52 23.96
CA LYS A 141 -13.24 -1.65 24.54
C LYS A 141 -14.76 -1.42 24.62
N LEU A 142 -15.23 -0.17 24.56
CA LEU A 142 -16.66 0.15 24.62
C LEU A 142 -17.36 0.11 23.25
N ASP A 143 -16.64 0.33 22.14
CA ASP A 143 -17.23 0.32 20.78
C ASP A 143 -17.32 -1.07 20.12
N LEU A 144 -16.90 -2.14 20.81
CA LEU A 144 -16.85 -3.51 20.26
C LEU A 144 -18.00 -4.43 20.72
N ASP A 145 -18.86 -4.01 21.64
CA ASP A 145 -19.95 -4.84 22.17
C ASP A 145 -21.30 -4.61 21.46
N ASP A 146 -21.63 -3.39 21.07
CA ASP A 146 -22.95 -3.07 20.47
C ASP A 146 -23.12 -3.53 19.00
N SER A 147 -22.02 -3.80 18.30
CA SER A 147 -22.06 -4.13 16.86
C SER A 147 -22.35 -5.61 16.52
N LYS A 148 -22.65 -6.44 17.53
CA LYS A 148 -22.93 -7.88 17.32
C LYS A 148 -24.41 -8.24 17.17
N ASN A 149 -25.35 -7.37 17.56
CA ASN A 149 -26.78 -7.71 17.46
C ASN A 149 -27.42 -7.31 16.11
N ASP A 150 -26.96 -6.23 15.46
CA ASP A 150 -27.56 -5.76 14.19
C ASP A 150 -27.10 -6.48 12.91
N ARG A 151 -25.98 -7.20 12.96
CA ARG A 151 -25.46 -7.93 11.78
C ARG A 151 -26.29 -9.16 11.40
N LYS A 152 -27.19 -9.65 12.26
CA LYS A 152 -28.01 -10.83 11.97
C LYS A 152 -29.36 -10.51 11.31
N ARG A 153 -29.91 -9.30 11.44
CA ARG A 153 -31.21 -8.94 10.81
C ARG A 153 -31.08 -8.43 9.37
N HIS A 154 -30.01 -7.73 9.00
CA HIS A 154 -29.85 -7.19 7.63
C HIS A 154 -29.33 -8.19 6.58
N SER A 155 -28.81 -9.35 6.99
CA SER A 155 -28.23 -10.34 6.07
C SER A 155 -29.25 -11.13 5.23
N LYS A 156 -30.54 -11.14 5.58
CA LYS A 156 -31.55 -11.92 4.84
C LYS A 156 -32.33 -11.11 3.80
N SER A 157 -32.51 -9.80 3.98
CA SER A 157 -33.21 -8.94 3.01
C SER A 157 -32.33 -8.60 1.80
N SER A 158 -31.03 -8.36 2.01
CA SER A 158 -30.13 -7.87 0.96
C SER A 158 -29.65 -8.95 -0.05
N ARG A 159 -29.96 -10.23 0.18
CA ARG A 159 -29.56 -11.32 -0.74
C ARG A 159 -30.56 -11.51 -1.89
N ARG A 160 -31.84 -11.21 -1.71
CA ARG A 160 -32.85 -11.36 -2.78
C ARG A 160 -32.77 -10.26 -3.84
N ASP A 161 -32.41 -9.03 -3.45
CA ASP A 161 -32.35 -7.91 -4.40
C ASP A 161 -31.06 -7.84 -5.24
N ARG A 162 -29.99 -8.55 -4.84
CA ARG A 162 -28.72 -8.59 -5.60
C ARG A 162 -28.69 -9.64 -6.72
N GLU A 163 -29.57 -10.64 -6.70
CA GLU A 163 -29.62 -11.65 -7.76
C GLU A 163 -30.36 -11.12 -9.02
N SER A 164 -31.30 -10.18 -8.86
CA SER A 164 -32.07 -9.63 -10.00
C SER A 164 -31.27 -8.64 -10.86
N ASP A 165 -30.37 -7.81 -10.30
CA ASP A 165 -29.61 -6.78 -11.07
C ASP A 165 -28.34 -7.34 -11.75
N ASN A 166 -27.89 -8.54 -11.35
CA ASN A 166 -26.68 -9.16 -11.92
C ASN A 166 -26.98 -10.03 -13.16
N SER A 167 -28.22 -10.49 -13.32
CA SER A 167 -28.67 -11.25 -14.50
C SER A 167 -28.76 -10.34 -15.74
N ASP A 168 -29.36 -9.15 -15.61
CA ASP A 168 -29.55 -8.20 -16.72
C ASP A 168 -28.25 -7.59 -17.27
N ARG A 169 -27.25 -7.36 -16.40
CA ARG A 169 -25.95 -6.81 -16.84
C ARG A 169 -25.06 -7.85 -17.53
N ARG A 170 -25.25 -9.14 -17.25
CA ARG A 170 -24.43 -10.22 -17.80
C ARG A 170 -24.83 -10.57 -19.24
N HIS A 171 -26.13 -10.56 -19.54
CA HIS A 171 -26.63 -10.82 -20.90
C HIS A 171 -26.18 -9.77 -21.93
N LYS A 172 -25.99 -8.51 -21.52
CA LYS A 172 -25.59 -7.42 -22.43
C LYS A 172 -24.10 -7.40 -22.79
N TYR A 173 -23.24 -8.05 -22.00
CA TYR A 173 -21.78 -8.06 -22.22
C TYR A 173 -21.27 -9.35 -22.87
N GLU A 174 -22.02 -10.45 -22.77
CA GLU A 174 -21.63 -11.70 -23.42
C GLU A 174 -21.80 -11.60 -24.95
N GLU A 175 -22.91 -11.09 -25.48
CA GLU A 175 -23.24 -11.13 -26.93
C GLU A 175 -22.19 -10.48 -27.88
N LYS A 176 -21.27 -9.65 -27.36
CA LYS A 176 -20.31 -8.87 -28.17
C LYS A 176 -18.87 -9.41 -28.21
N ASP A 177 -18.52 -10.43 -27.44
CA ASP A 177 -17.10 -10.81 -27.21
C ASP A 177 -16.70 -12.19 -27.76
N HIS A 178 -17.60 -12.90 -28.43
CA HIS A 178 -17.37 -14.29 -28.85
C HIS A 178 -16.57 -14.41 -30.16
N GLY A 179 -16.57 -13.37 -31.01
CA GLY A 179 -15.90 -13.41 -32.33
C GLY A 179 -14.43 -13.01 -32.32
N ARG A 180 -13.95 -12.27 -31.30
CA ARG A 180 -12.65 -11.56 -31.36
C ARG A 180 -11.52 -12.21 -30.56
N LYS A 181 -11.81 -13.25 -29.79
CA LYS A 181 -10.85 -13.90 -28.87
C LYS A 181 -10.03 -15.02 -29.49
N ARG A 182 -10.50 -15.68 -30.56
CA ARG A 182 -9.75 -16.76 -31.23
C ARG A 182 -8.56 -16.21 -32.02
N SER A 183 -8.75 -15.23 -32.91
CA SER A 183 -7.64 -14.72 -33.75
C SER A 183 -6.54 -14.00 -32.96
N ARG A 184 -6.85 -13.41 -31.81
CA ARG A 184 -5.85 -12.64 -31.04
C ARG A 184 -4.89 -13.50 -30.23
N ARG A 185 -5.16 -14.79 -30.02
CA ARG A 185 -4.27 -15.66 -29.25
C ARG A 185 -3.11 -16.19 -30.08
N GLU A 186 -3.31 -16.34 -31.39
CA GLU A 186 -2.28 -16.80 -32.34
C GLU A 186 -1.23 -15.70 -32.59
N ASP A 187 -1.64 -14.43 -32.65
CA ASP A 187 -0.76 -13.29 -32.94
C ASP A 187 0.00 -12.69 -31.72
N ILE A 188 -0.20 -13.23 -30.50
CA ILE A 188 0.39 -12.69 -29.25
C ILE A 188 1.50 -13.60 -28.69
N ILE A 189 1.67 -14.80 -29.23
CA ILE A 189 2.71 -15.71 -28.73
C ILE A 189 4.10 -15.21 -29.16
N ASP A 190 5.07 -15.25 -28.24
CA ASP A 190 6.42 -14.77 -28.51
C ASP A 190 7.04 -15.62 -29.63
N PRO A 191 7.57 -15.03 -30.71
CA PRO A 191 8.26 -15.75 -31.78
C PRO A 191 9.57 -16.41 -31.33
N MET A 192 9.91 -16.40 -30.05
CA MET A 192 10.98 -17.21 -29.46
C MET A 192 10.47 -18.22 -28.42
N ASP A 193 9.16 -18.30 -28.18
CA ASP A 193 8.55 -19.29 -27.29
C ASP A 193 8.50 -20.66 -28.01
N PRO A 194 8.98 -21.75 -27.39
CA PRO A 194 8.84 -23.11 -27.92
C PRO A 194 7.39 -23.49 -28.28
N ALA A 195 6.39 -22.94 -27.58
CA ALA A 195 4.98 -23.17 -27.88
C ALA A 195 4.53 -22.50 -29.21
N ALA A 196 5.31 -21.54 -29.73
CA ALA A 196 5.03 -20.89 -31.02
C ALA A 196 5.42 -21.76 -32.23
N TYR A 197 6.37 -22.68 -32.07
CA TYR A 197 6.88 -23.52 -33.17
C TYR A 197 6.64 -25.02 -32.98
N SER A 198 6.00 -25.44 -31.89
CA SER A 198 5.72 -26.85 -31.61
C SER A 198 4.22 -27.14 -31.59
N ASP A 199 3.86 -28.41 -31.76
CA ASP A 199 2.47 -28.89 -31.69
C ASP A 199 1.90 -28.91 -30.25
N VAL A 200 2.58 -28.25 -29.31
CA VAL A 200 2.18 -28.20 -27.90
C VAL A 200 1.15 -27.08 -27.72
N PRO A 201 -0.02 -27.35 -27.11
CA PRO A 201 -1.06 -26.34 -26.95
C PRO A 201 -0.59 -25.20 -26.03
N VAL A 202 -0.94 -23.96 -26.40
CA VAL A 202 -0.65 -22.76 -25.59
C VAL A 202 -1.53 -22.74 -24.34
N GLY A 203 -0.90 -22.89 -23.17
CA GLY A 203 -1.57 -22.84 -21.87
C GLY A 203 -2.00 -21.43 -21.46
N THR A 204 -2.94 -21.34 -20.52
CA THR A 204 -3.25 -20.09 -19.81
C THR A 204 -2.44 -20.00 -18.52
N TRP A 205 -2.34 -18.83 -17.90
CA TRP A 205 -1.64 -18.67 -16.61
C TRP A 205 -2.21 -19.51 -15.45
N SER A 206 -3.41 -20.06 -15.64
CA SER A 206 -4.04 -21.00 -14.71
C SER A 206 -3.75 -22.48 -15.01
N ASP A 207 -3.05 -22.77 -16.10
CA ASP A 207 -2.74 -24.13 -16.53
C ASP A 207 -1.62 -24.69 -15.62
N GLY A 208 -1.94 -25.71 -14.83
CA GLY A 208 -1.07 -26.25 -13.78
C GLY A 208 -1.43 -25.82 -12.34
N LEU A 209 -2.41 -24.93 -12.14
CA LEU A 209 -2.97 -24.66 -10.81
C LEU A 209 -3.90 -25.80 -10.37
N GLU A 210 -3.79 -26.21 -9.10
CA GLU A 210 -4.44 -27.39 -8.52
C GLU A 210 -5.98 -27.38 -8.55
N SER A 211 -6.60 -26.25 -8.90
CA SER A 211 -8.06 -26.10 -9.00
C SER A 211 -8.72 -26.94 -10.09
N ASN A 212 -7.94 -27.59 -10.97
CA ASN A 212 -8.46 -28.49 -12.00
C ASN A 212 -8.52 -29.97 -11.56
N LYS A 213 -8.18 -30.31 -10.30
CA LYS A 213 -8.38 -31.65 -9.74
C LYS A 213 -9.69 -31.69 -8.95
N ALA A 214 -10.80 -31.94 -9.64
CA ALA A 214 -12.02 -32.41 -8.99
C ALA A 214 -11.95 -33.92 -8.66
N ASP A 215 -10.88 -34.63 -9.05
CA ASP A 215 -10.71 -36.07 -8.83
C ASP A 215 -9.36 -36.38 -8.15
N ALA A 216 -9.12 -35.80 -6.98
CA ALA A 216 -7.98 -36.16 -6.12
C ALA A 216 -8.42 -36.73 -4.77
N ASP A 217 -9.62 -37.28 -4.72
CA ASP A 217 -10.03 -38.22 -3.68
C ASP A 217 -9.50 -39.60 -4.09
N ASP A 218 -8.23 -39.86 -3.78
CA ASP A 218 -7.74 -41.14 -3.26
C ASP A 218 -6.21 -41.10 -3.16
N ASN A 219 -5.70 -41.43 -1.97
CA ASN A 219 -4.28 -41.55 -1.60
C ASN A 219 -3.57 -40.31 -1.01
N ALA A 220 -4.25 -39.54 -0.16
CA ALA A 220 -3.62 -38.60 0.77
C ALA A 220 -3.83 -38.98 2.24
N SER A 221 -3.68 -40.26 2.59
CA SER A 221 -3.60 -40.69 3.99
C SER A 221 -2.21 -41.24 4.31
N SER A 222 -1.49 -40.52 5.18
CA SER A 222 -0.28 -40.91 5.95
C SER A 222 1.13 -40.64 5.40
N GLY A 223 1.37 -39.54 4.67
CA GLY A 223 2.74 -39.13 4.27
C GLY A 223 3.09 -37.69 4.65
N ALA A 224 4.36 -37.45 5.02
CA ALA A 224 4.88 -36.12 5.37
C ALA A 224 4.62 -35.11 4.24
N LEU A 225 4.16 -33.91 4.62
CA LEU A 225 3.72 -32.79 3.77
C LEU A 225 4.72 -32.35 2.67
N TYR A 226 5.95 -32.85 2.70
CA TYR A 226 7.07 -32.50 1.82
C TYR A 226 7.47 -33.61 0.83
N GLN A 227 6.66 -34.65 0.65
CA GLN A 227 6.94 -35.62 -0.42
C GLN A 227 6.66 -34.98 -1.79
N GLN A 228 7.70 -34.92 -2.63
CA GLN A 228 7.58 -34.51 -4.04
C GLN A 228 6.53 -35.38 -4.72
N ARG A 229 5.49 -34.74 -5.25
CA ARG A 229 4.49 -35.43 -6.06
C ARG A 229 5.14 -35.91 -7.35
N PRO A 230 4.98 -37.19 -7.72
CA PRO A 230 5.53 -37.68 -8.98
C PRO A 230 4.89 -36.91 -10.14
N TYR A 231 5.72 -36.47 -11.08
CA TYR A 231 5.25 -35.82 -12.29
C TYR A 231 4.32 -36.76 -13.07
N PRO A 232 3.30 -36.22 -13.77
CA PRO A 232 2.43 -37.03 -14.61
C PRO A 232 3.24 -37.77 -15.67
N SER A 233 2.79 -38.97 -16.03
CA SER A 233 3.49 -39.77 -17.04
C SER A 233 3.40 -39.08 -18.41
N PRO A 234 4.35 -39.32 -19.33
CA PRO A 234 4.30 -38.74 -20.67
C PRO A 234 2.98 -39.01 -21.41
N GLY A 235 2.35 -40.16 -21.17
CA GLY A 235 1.04 -40.50 -21.73
C GLY A 235 -0.10 -39.63 -21.20
N ASP A 236 -0.10 -39.32 -19.90
CA ASP A 236 -1.12 -38.47 -19.28
C ASP A 236 -1.05 -37.04 -19.80
N ILE A 237 0.16 -36.54 -20.04
CA ILE A 237 0.40 -35.21 -20.63
C ILE A 237 -0.15 -35.15 -22.06
N LEU A 238 0.12 -36.18 -22.88
CA LEU A 238 -0.40 -36.26 -24.24
C LEU A 238 -1.94 -36.36 -24.26
N ALA A 239 -2.53 -37.11 -23.33
CA ALA A 239 -3.98 -37.21 -23.19
C ALA A 239 -4.61 -35.86 -22.80
N ALA A 240 -4.00 -35.14 -21.85
CA ALA A 240 -4.45 -33.81 -21.43
C ALA A 240 -4.32 -32.76 -22.55
N ASN A 241 -3.28 -32.84 -23.38
CA ASN A 241 -3.12 -31.95 -24.54
C ASN A 241 -4.15 -32.26 -25.64
N LYS A 242 -4.43 -33.54 -25.89
CA LYS A 242 -5.44 -33.98 -26.87
C LYS A 242 -6.85 -33.54 -26.51
N SER A 243 -7.19 -33.47 -25.22
CA SER A 243 -8.50 -32.98 -24.76
C SER A 243 -8.64 -31.47 -24.93
N LYS A 244 -7.55 -30.70 -24.77
CA LYS A 244 -7.53 -29.24 -25.00
C LYS A 244 -7.67 -28.86 -26.47
N SER A 245 -7.09 -29.65 -27.38
CA SER A 245 -7.19 -29.42 -28.83
C SER A 245 -8.60 -29.66 -29.40
N LYS A 246 -9.45 -30.45 -28.72
CA LYS A 246 -10.82 -30.76 -29.15
C LYS A 246 -11.89 -29.71 -28.77
N ARG A 247 -11.54 -28.65 -28.04
CA ARG A 247 -12.45 -27.55 -27.62
C ARG A 247 -12.29 -26.32 -28.51
#